data_AF-A0A8H6Z1V9-F1
#
_entry.id   AF-A0A8H6Z1V9-F1
#
_cell.length_a   1.000
_cell.length_b   1.000
_cell.length_c   1.000
_cell.angle_alpha   90.00
_cell.angle_beta   90.00
_cell.angle_gamma   90.00
#
_symmetry.space_group_name_H-M   'P 1'
#
loop_
_entity.id
_entity.type
_entity.pdbx_description
1 polymer ?
#
loop_
_entity_poly.entity_id
_entity_poly.type
_entity_poly.pdbx_seq_one_letter_code
_entity_poly.pdbx_strand_id
1 'polypeptide(L)'
;MPPHSAPPNISQARLDTIITSLTAAVTIVERLSNGVHTPFLQPISNTIRSLLSSVQTVKRNKNDCAQMMEKIHDLTYGIISLHINPETKTDLSPHILNQIVEFAKTLHKIHVFVEAQQDKSRIKQFFRQGEMNTLLKDCNTGLQQLLDIFKFQAGSLLNDAVEMRNFGEKTHQEVLELIGCLADETASDNTSSMTQLFSGSQTRYEILTHSSK
;
A
#
# COMPACT_ATOMS: atom_id res chain seq x y z
N MET A 1 43.02 28.13 -9.57
CA MET A 1 42.64 26.71 -9.37
C MET A 1 41.19 26.68 -8.93
N PRO A 2 40.25 26.16 -9.75
CA PRO A 2 38.88 25.99 -9.33
C PRO A 2 38.80 24.87 -8.27
N PRO A 3 37.94 24.99 -7.24
CA PRO A 3 37.77 23.98 -6.23
C PRO A 3 37.17 22.72 -6.88
N HIS A 4 37.84 21.60 -6.70
CA HIS A 4 37.33 20.27 -7.06
C HIS A 4 36.08 20.01 -6.22
N SER A 5 34.90 20.22 -6.81
CA SER A 5 33.63 19.80 -6.23
C SER A 5 33.66 18.29 -6.06
N ALA A 6 33.62 17.83 -4.81
CA ALA A 6 33.54 16.42 -4.47
C ALA A 6 32.33 15.78 -5.17
N PRO A 7 32.45 14.55 -5.70
CA PRO A 7 31.36 13.89 -6.37
C PRO A 7 30.14 13.76 -5.44
N PRO A 8 28.91 13.95 -5.96
CA PRO A 8 27.71 13.86 -5.16
C PRO A 8 27.63 12.48 -4.49
N ASN A 9 27.41 12.48 -3.18
CA ASN A 9 27.26 11.26 -2.41
C ASN A 9 25.90 10.64 -2.77
N ILE A 10 25.89 9.73 -3.75
CA ILE A 10 24.71 9.07 -4.32
C ILE A 10 23.81 8.47 -3.22
N SER A 11 24.39 8.01 -2.11
CA SER A 11 23.65 7.47 -0.97
C SER A 11 22.82 8.52 -0.22
N GLN A 12 23.26 9.78 -0.19
CA GLN A 12 22.56 10.87 0.50
C GLN A 12 21.36 11.35 -0.32
N ALA A 13 21.55 11.61 -1.63
CA ALA A 13 20.45 12.03 -2.50
C ALA A 13 19.31 10.98 -2.58
N ARG A 14 19.69 9.70 -2.55
CA ARG A 14 18.75 8.57 -2.47
C ARG A 14 17.97 8.59 -1.15
N LEU A 15 18.67 8.75 -0.03
CA LEU A 15 18.06 8.86 1.30
C LEU A 15 17.10 10.05 1.40
N ASP A 16 17.47 11.21 0.84
CA ASP A 16 16.65 12.41 0.87
C ASP A 16 15.35 12.22 0.06
N THR A 17 15.42 11.53 -1.09
CA THR A 17 14.24 11.13 -1.87
C THR A 17 13.30 10.24 -1.06
N ILE A 18 13.85 9.21 -0.41
CA ILE A 18 13.07 8.26 0.42
C ILE A 18 12.43 8.96 1.62
N ILE A 19 13.17 9.85 2.28
CA ILE A 19 12.66 10.63 3.41
C ILE A 19 11.46 11.46 2.97
N THR A 20 11.55 12.11 1.81
CA THR A 20 10.48 12.95 1.28
C THR A 20 9.23 12.13 0.98
N SER A 21 9.37 11.00 0.27
CA SER A 21 8.23 10.14 -0.07
C SER A 21 7.62 9.47 1.16
N LEU A 22 8.45 9.01 2.10
CA LEU A 22 8.00 8.35 3.32
C LEU A 22 7.31 9.33 4.28
N THR A 23 7.71 10.60 4.30
CA THR A 23 7.01 11.64 5.09
C THR A 23 5.56 11.80 4.65
N ALA A 24 5.32 11.80 3.33
CA ALA A 24 3.97 11.83 2.78
C ALA A 24 3.18 10.56 3.16
N ALA A 25 3.80 9.38 3.01
CA ALA A 25 3.17 8.10 3.34
C ALA A 25 2.79 8.00 4.83
N VAL A 26 3.66 8.43 5.74
CA VAL A 26 3.38 8.47 7.19
C VAL A 26 2.19 9.37 7.51
N THR A 27 2.08 10.52 6.84
CA THR A 27 0.94 11.42 7.00
C THR A 27 -0.37 10.75 6.58
N ILE A 28 -0.34 9.93 5.53
CA ILE A 28 -1.51 9.15 5.11
C ILE A 28 -1.84 8.09 6.16
N VAL A 29 -0.86 7.33 6.66
CA VAL A 29 -1.08 6.32 7.71
C VAL A 29 -1.65 6.93 9.00
N GLU A 30 -1.19 8.11 9.40
CA GLU A 30 -1.75 8.84 10.54
C GLU A 30 -3.17 9.34 10.29
N ARG A 31 -3.53 9.69 9.05
CA ARG A 31 -4.93 9.99 8.73
C ARG A 31 -5.78 8.73 8.76
N LEU A 32 -5.25 7.61 8.27
CA LEU A 32 -5.91 6.30 8.30
C LEU A 32 -6.16 5.86 9.75
N SER A 33 -5.18 5.98 10.66
CA SER A 33 -5.36 5.59 12.07
C SER A 33 -6.49 6.34 12.78
N ASN A 34 -6.85 7.54 12.32
CA ASN A 34 -7.98 8.31 12.84
C ASN A 34 -9.33 7.90 12.21
N GLY A 35 -9.31 7.31 11.01
CA GLY A 35 -10.51 6.96 10.25
C GLY A 35 -10.87 5.47 10.23
N VAL A 36 -9.92 4.59 10.54
CA VAL A 36 -10.11 3.13 10.56
C VAL A 36 -9.75 2.52 11.90
N HIS A 37 -10.46 1.46 12.31
CA HIS A 37 -10.21 0.75 13.57
C HIS A 37 -9.09 -0.29 13.48
N THR A 38 -8.07 -0.05 12.66
CA THR A 38 -6.92 -0.96 12.54
C THR A 38 -5.92 -0.68 13.67
N PRO A 39 -5.63 -1.65 14.54
CA PRO A 39 -4.70 -1.45 15.65
C PRO A 39 -3.28 -1.20 15.14
N PHE A 40 -2.46 -0.55 15.96
CA PHE A 40 -1.03 -0.28 15.72
C PHE A 40 -0.69 0.72 14.60
N LEU A 41 -1.64 1.20 13.79
CA LEU A 41 -1.35 2.23 12.77
C LEU A 41 -0.78 3.52 13.36
N GLN A 42 -1.33 3.99 14.50
CA GLN A 42 -0.81 5.17 15.18
C GLN A 42 0.63 4.95 15.70
N PRO A 43 0.93 3.89 16.49
CA PRO A 43 2.31 3.54 16.84
C PRO A 43 3.28 3.42 15.65
N ILE A 44 2.83 2.83 14.54
CA ILE A 44 3.64 2.71 13.31
C ILE A 44 3.99 4.09 12.76
N SER A 45 3.00 4.96 12.57
CA SER A 45 3.22 6.31 12.04
C SER A 45 4.19 7.12 12.92
N ASN A 46 4.03 7.05 14.25
CA ASN A 46 4.91 7.71 15.20
C ASN A 46 6.34 7.18 15.14
N THR A 47 6.50 5.85 15.06
CA THR A 47 7.83 5.21 15.01
C THR A 47 8.55 5.56 13.71
N ILE A 48 7.86 5.56 12.57
CA ILE A 48 8.46 5.94 11.28
C ILE A 48 8.86 7.42 11.30
N ARG A 49 8.03 8.30 11.89
CA ARG A 49 8.38 9.72 12.06
C ARG A 49 9.65 9.92 12.88
N SER A 50 9.80 9.16 13.97
CA SER A 50 11.04 9.18 14.78
C SER A 50 12.24 8.67 13.97
N LEU A 51 12.07 7.60 13.20
CA LEU A 51 13.10 7.08 12.31
C LEU A 51 13.53 8.08 11.23
N LEU A 52 12.60 8.84 10.65
CA LEU A 52 12.89 9.88 9.67
C LEU A 52 13.80 10.97 10.25
N SER A 53 13.54 11.42 11.48
CA SER A 53 14.45 12.36 12.17
C SER A 53 15.79 11.73 12.52
N SER A 54 15.78 10.47 12.95
CA SER A 54 16.95 9.78 13.45
C SER A 54 17.93 9.37 12.33
N VAL A 55 17.42 8.95 11.18
CA VAL A 55 18.26 8.45 10.07
C VAL A 55 19.14 9.54 9.46
N GLN A 56 18.70 10.80 9.48
CA GLN A 56 19.46 11.95 8.98
C GLN A 56 20.74 12.21 9.79
N THR A 57 20.73 11.85 11.07
CA THR A 57 21.86 12.09 11.98
C THR A 57 22.82 10.90 12.08
N VAL A 58 22.52 9.81 11.38
CA VAL A 58 23.34 8.60 11.36
C VAL A 58 24.72 8.88 10.77
N LYS A 59 25.76 8.43 11.47
CA LYS A 59 27.16 8.65 11.05
C LYS A 59 27.81 7.40 10.45
N ARG A 60 27.22 6.22 10.66
CA ARG A 60 27.77 4.91 10.29
C ARG A 60 26.69 4.03 9.70
N ASN A 61 27.06 3.05 8.88
CA ASN A 61 26.11 2.13 8.25
C ASN A 61 24.97 2.86 7.52
N LYS A 62 25.29 4.03 6.93
CA LYS A 62 24.31 4.87 6.21
C LYS A 62 23.61 4.10 5.10
N ASN A 63 24.34 3.25 4.39
CA ASN A 63 23.78 2.42 3.31
C ASN A 63 22.75 1.42 3.86
N ASP A 64 23.07 0.71 4.94
CA ASP A 64 22.15 -0.25 5.55
C ASP A 64 20.91 0.45 6.12
N CYS A 65 21.09 1.62 6.74
CA CYS A 65 19.98 2.45 7.20
C CYS A 65 19.10 2.90 6.03
N ALA A 66 19.70 3.36 4.93
CA ALA A 66 18.96 3.75 3.74
C ALA A 66 18.15 2.57 3.15
N GLN A 67 18.76 1.40 3.03
CA GLN A 67 18.08 0.18 2.56
C GLN A 67 16.92 -0.22 3.46
N MET A 68 17.07 -0.13 4.78
CA MET A 68 15.96 -0.38 5.70
C MET A 68 14.83 0.66 5.53
N MET A 69 15.17 1.93 5.33
CA MET A 69 14.18 2.99 5.09
C MET A 69 13.39 2.75 3.79
N GLU A 70 14.01 2.21 2.74
CA GLU A 70 13.31 1.80 1.51
C GLU A 70 12.31 0.68 1.76
N LYS A 71 12.73 -0.36 2.48
CA LYS A 71 11.82 -1.46 2.81
C LYS A 71 10.66 -0.99 3.69
N ILE A 72 10.93 -0.10 4.65
CA ILE A 72 9.89 0.54 5.47
C ILE A 72 8.94 1.34 4.58
N HIS A 73 9.47 2.08 3.61
CA HIS A 73 8.67 2.84 2.66
C HIS A 73 7.73 1.93 1.87
N ASP A 74 8.24 0.86 1.28
CA ASP A 74 7.44 -0.08 0.49
C ASP A 74 6.35 -0.75 1.34
N LEU A 75 6.68 -1.15 2.58
CA LEU A 75 5.71 -1.70 3.53
C LEU A 75 4.64 -0.68 3.95
N THR A 76 5.02 0.58 4.13
CA THR A 76 4.09 1.67 4.46
C THR A 76 3.08 1.86 3.34
N TYR A 77 3.53 1.84 2.08
CA TYR A 77 2.64 1.87 0.92
C TYR A 77 1.76 0.62 0.83
N GLY A 78 2.29 -0.56 1.16
CA GLY A 78 1.50 -1.78 1.28
C GLY A 78 0.33 -1.62 2.26
N ILE A 79 0.59 -1.08 3.45
CA ILE A 79 -0.45 -0.79 4.45
C ILE A 79 -1.47 0.22 3.94
N ILE A 80 -1.03 1.29 3.28
CA ILE A 80 -1.94 2.29 2.69
C ILE A 80 -2.87 1.64 1.65
N SER A 81 -2.31 0.83 0.74
CA SER A 81 -3.06 0.14 -0.31
C SER A 81 -4.13 -0.80 0.25
N LEU A 82 -3.86 -1.47 1.38
CA LEU A 82 -4.84 -2.32 2.06
C LEU A 82 -6.10 -1.55 2.52
N HIS A 83 -5.98 -0.25 2.80
CA HIS A 83 -7.09 0.56 3.35
C HIS A 83 -7.76 1.45 2.30
N ILE A 84 -7.10 1.69 1.15
CA ILE A 84 -7.68 2.43 0.03
C ILE A 84 -8.58 1.52 -0.83
N ASN A 85 -8.30 0.21 -0.87
CA ASN A 85 -9.09 -0.71 -1.69
C ASN A 85 -10.54 -0.82 -1.16
N PRO A 86 -11.57 -0.53 -1.98
CA PRO A 86 -12.97 -0.60 -1.54
C PRO A 86 -13.44 -1.99 -1.14
N GLU A 87 -12.80 -3.07 -1.60
CA GLU A 87 -13.16 -4.45 -1.29
C GLU A 87 -12.71 -4.92 0.10
N THR A 88 -11.68 -4.27 0.67
CA THR A 88 -11.15 -4.58 2.01
C THR A 88 -11.79 -3.74 3.12
N LYS A 89 -12.82 -2.94 2.80
CA LYS A 89 -13.45 -1.98 3.73
C LYS A 89 -14.11 -2.61 4.96
N THR A 90 -14.42 -3.90 4.94
CA THR A 90 -15.29 -4.49 5.97
C THR A 90 -14.60 -5.28 7.06
N ASP A 91 -13.30 -5.61 6.96
CA ASP A 91 -12.41 -5.97 8.08
C ASP A 91 -11.12 -6.60 7.52
N LEU A 92 -9.96 -6.20 8.05
CA LEU A 92 -8.70 -6.86 7.71
C LEU A 92 -8.65 -8.26 8.30
N SER A 93 -8.18 -9.26 7.54
CA SER A 93 -8.07 -10.61 8.06
C SER A 93 -7.09 -10.67 9.25
N PRO A 94 -7.29 -11.57 10.22
CA PRO A 94 -6.42 -11.71 11.39
C PRO A 94 -4.94 -11.92 11.02
N HIS A 95 -4.69 -12.60 9.89
CA HIS A 95 -3.35 -12.79 9.37
C HIS A 95 -2.67 -11.46 9.03
N ILE A 96 -3.38 -10.54 8.36
CA ILE A 96 -2.86 -9.21 7.98
C ILE A 96 -2.68 -8.31 9.19
N LEU A 97 -3.63 -8.35 10.12
CA LEU A 97 -3.48 -7.65 11.40
C LEU A 97 -2.21 -8.12 12.13
N ASN A 98 -1.93 -9.42 12.13
CA ASN A 98 -0.70 -9.96 12.69
C ASN A 98 0.55 -9.45 11.94
N GLN A 99 0.51 -9.33 10.61
CA GLN A 99 1.64 -8.73 9.86
C GLN A 99 1.86 -7.26 10.20
N ILE A 100 0.79 -6.48 10.41
CA ILE A 100 0.88 -5.09 10.85
C ILE A 100 1.54 -5.01 12.25
N VAL A 101 1.18 -5.92 13.15
CA VAL A 101 1.82 -6.03 14.48
C VAL A 101 3.30 -6.38 14.37
N GLU A 102 3.65 -7.38 13.56
CA GLU A 102 5.06 -7.77 13.35
C GLU A 102 5.86 -6.65 12.68
N PHE A 103 5.24 -5.86 11.81
CA PHE A 103 5.85 -4.66 11.26
C PHE A 103 6.12 -3.60 12.35
N ALA A 104 5.16 -3.33 13.23
CA ALA A 104 5.36 -2.40 14.35
C ALA A 104 6.52 -2.83 15.26
N LYS A 105 6.62 -4.13 15.58
CA LYS A 105 7.73 -4.70 16.35
C LYS A 105 9.07 -4.54 15.62
N THR A 106 9.09 -4.81 14.31
CA THR A 106 10.28 -4.67 13.48
C THR A 106 10.74 -3.21 13.40
N LEU A 107 9.81 -2.26 13.24
CA LEU A 107 10.10 -0.82 13.28
C LEU A 107 10.75 -0.40 14.60
N HIS A 108 10.27 -0.92 15.73
CA HIS A 108 10.87 -0.63 17.02
C HIS A 108 12.32 -1.14 17.11
N LYS A 109 12.60 -2.36 16.63
CA LYS A 109 13.98 -2.88 16.57
C LYS A 109 14.88 -2.03 15.68
N ILE A 110 14.37 -1.57 14.53
CA ILE A 110 15.10 -0.67 13.63
C ILE A 110 15.38 0.67 14.30
N HIS A 111 14.42 1.21 15.05
CA HIS A 111 14.62 2.45 15.82
C HIS A 111 15.79 2.32 16.79
N VAL A 112 15.81 1.25 17.59
CA VAL A 112 16.91 0.96 18.52
C VAL A 112 18.24 0.81 17.78
N PHE A 113 18.25 0.14 16.63
CA PHE A 113 19.45 0.02 15.80
C PHE A 113 19.94 1.38 15.30
N VAL A 114 19.06 2.21 14.74
CA VAL A 114 19.39 3.52 14.16
C VAL A 114 19.92 4.46 15.24
N GLU A 115 19.31 4.49 16.43
CA GLU A 115 19.82 5.25 17.56
C GLU A 115 21.23 4.81 17.95
N ALA A 116 21.52 3.51 17.96
CA ALA A 116 22.86 3.01 18.24
C ALA A 116 23.90 3.45 17.19
N GLN A 117 23.49 3.75 15.95
CA GLN A 117 24.38 4.29 14.92
C GLN A 117 24.69 5.79 15.08
N GLN A 118 23.96 6.51 15.93
CA GLN A 118 24.22 7.92 16.24
C GLN A 118 25.27 8.09 17.35
N ASP A 119 25.51 7.06 18.18
CA ASP A 119 26.43 7.13 19.31
C ASP A 119 27.88 7.39 18.84
N LYS A 120 28.52 8.37 19.48
CA LYS A 120 29.88 8.82 19.16
C LYS A 120 30.94 7.91 19.80
N SER A 121 30.58 7.08 20.78
CA SER A 121 31.55 6.27 21.53
C SER A 121 32.02 5.05 20.75
N ARG A 122 33.27 5.09 20.27
CA ARG A 122 33.93 3.96 19.56
C ARG A 122 34.13 2.73 20.45
N ILE A 123 34.35 2.92 21.75
CA ILE A 123 34.63 1.84 22.69
C ILE A 123 33.37 1.04 22.98
N LYS A 124 32.25 1.70 23.32
CA LYS A 124 30.94 1.04 23.51
C LYS A 124 30.51 0.27 22.26
N GLN A 125 30.85 0.80 21.09
CA GLN A 125 30.49 0.18 19.83
C GLN A 125 31.29 -1.09 19.54
N PHE A 126 32.60 -1.11 19.84
CA PHE A 126 33.42 -2.31 19.62
C PHE A 126 32.90 -3.52 20.41
N PHE A 127 32.50 -3.29 21.67
CA PHE A 127 31.88 -4.34 22.49
C PHE A 127 30.48 -4.77 22.02
N ARG A 128 29.78 -3.92 21.27
CA ARG A 128 28.41 -4.17 20.76
C ARG A 128 28.37 -4.62 19.31
N GLN A 129 29.51 -4.78 18.64
CA GLN A 129 29.52 -4.99 17.19
C GLN A 129 28.84 -6.32 16.78
N GLY A 130 29.01 -7.37 17.58
CA GLY A 130 28.29 -8.64 17.40
C GLY A 130 26.77 -8.49 17.56
N GLU A 131 26.33 -7.81 18.62
CA GLU A 131 24.91 -7.55 18.88
C GLU A 131 24.28 -6.70 17.76
N MET A 132 24.98 -5.68 17.28
CA MET A 132 24.50 -4.79 16.22
C MET A 132 24.36 -5.52 14.88
N ASN A 133 25.28 -6.44 14.56
CA ASN A 133 25.18 -7.24 13.35
C ASN A 133 24.00 -8.21 13.40
N THR A 134 23.77 -8.85 14.55
CA THR A 134 22.59 -9.68 14.78
C THR A 134 21.31 -8.87 14.64
N LEU A 135 21.25 -7.69 15.28
CA LEU A 135 20.09 -6.81 15.21
C LEU A 135 19.81 -6.33 13.78
N LEU A 136 20.85 -5.97 13.02
CA LEU A 136 20.74 -5.58 11.62
C LEU A 136 20.19 -6.74 10.76
N LYS A 137 20.70 -7.96 10.98
CA LYS A 137 20.23 -9.15 10.28
C LYS A 137 18.77 -9.42 10.60
N ASP A 138 18.40 -9.39 11.87
CA ASP A 138 17.02 -9.61 12.33
C ASP A 138 16.05 -8.57 11.74
N CYS A 139 16.45 -7.30 11.72
CA CYS A 139 15.66 -6.23 11.11
C CYS A 139 15.47 -6.47 9.60
N ASN A 140 16.55 -6.80 8.89
CA ASN A 140 16.49 -7.06 7.46
C ASN A 140 15.66 -8.28 7.10
N THR A 141 15.77 -9.36 7.88
CA THR A 141 14.97 -10.58 7.72
C THR A 141 13.50 -10.30 8.00
N GLY A 142 13.18 -9.59 9.10
CA GLY A 142 11.80 -9.24 9.42
C GLY A 142 11.15 -8.36 8.35
N LEU A 143 11.85 -7.32 7.88
CA LEU A 143 11.37 -6.47 6.79
C LEU A 143 11.17 -7.25 5.49
N GLN A 144 12.08 -8.16 5.15
CA GLN A 144 11.97 -8.95 3.93
C GLN A 144 10.79 -9.92 3.98
N GLN A 145 10.61 -10.63 5.09
CA GLN A 145 9.48 -11.54 5.29
C GLN A 145 8.14 -10.80 5.14
N LEU A 146 8.03 -9.61 5.74
CA LEU A 146 6.84 -8.79 5.60
C LEU A 146 6.63 -8.37 4.14
N LEU A 147 7.69 -7.92 3.44
CA LEU A 147 7.58 -7.52 2.04
C LEU A 147 7.12 -8.67 1.14
N ASP A 148 7.62 -9.87 1.37
CA ASP A 148 7.25 -11.04 0.57
C ASP A 148 5.75 -11.37 0.74
N ILE A 149 5.22 -11.24 1.97
CA ILE A 149 3.79 -11.45 2.26
C ILE A 149 2.92 -10.35 1.63
N PHE A 150 3.30 -9.07 1.80
CA PHE A 150 2.55 -7.96 1.21
C PHE A 150 2.59 -7.99 -0.33
N LYS A 151 3.71 -8.39 -0.95
CA LYS A 151 3.83 -8.57 -2.40
C LYS A 151 2.99 -9.73 -2.90
N PHE A 152 3.00 -10.86 -2.22
CA PHE A 152 2.14 -12.00 -2.57
C PHE A 152 0.67 -11.59 -2.59
N GLN A 153 0.24 -10.83 -1.58
CA GLN A 153 -1.14 -10.37 -1.48
C GLN A 153 -1.50 -9.29 -2.51
N ALA A 154 -0.59 -8.37 -2.83
CA ALA A 154 -0.79 -7.42 -3.93
C ALA A 154 -0.89 -8.16 -5.29
N GLY A 155 -0.11 -9.23 -5.46
CA GLY A 155 -0.16 -10.10 -6.64
C GLY A 155 -1.49 -10.85 -6.77
N SER A 156 -2.04 -11.36 -5.66
CA SER A 156 -3.36 -12.01 -5.69
C SER A 156 -4.47 -11.03 -6.07
N LEU A 157 -4.49 -9.83 -5.46
CA LEU A 157 -5.48 -8.79 -5.78
C LEU A 157 -5.39 -8.32 -7.24
N LEU A 158 -4.19 -8.24 -7.81
CA LEU A 158 -4.01 -7.90 -9.22
C LEU A 158 -4.54 -9.00 -10.15
N ASN A 159 -4.29 -10.27 -9.80
CA ASN A 159 -4.83 -11.40 -10.56
C ASN A 159 -6.36 -11.43 -10.49
N ASP A 160 -6.95 -11.22 -9.32
CA ASP A 160 -8.40 -11.16 -9.14
C ASP A 160 -9.02 -10.02 -9.98
N ALA A 161 -8.35 -8.86 -10.05
CA ALA A 161 -8.78 -7.75 -10.90
C ALA A 161 -8.69 -8.06 -12.40
N VAL A 162 -7.65 -8.79 -12.83
CA VAL A 162 -7.51 -9.25 -14.22
C VAL A 162 -8.58 -10.29 -14.56
N GLU A 163 -8.89 -11.20 -13.64
CA GLU A 163 -9.97 -12.18 -13.82
C GLU A 163 -11.34 -11.50 -13.90
N MET A 164 -11.63 -10.53 -13.04
CA MET A 164 -12.86 -9.73 -13.11
C MET A 164 -12.98 -8.96 -14.43
N ARG A 165 -11.87 -8.40 -14.93
CA ARG A 165 -11.86 -7.72 -16.22
C ARG A 165 -12.17 -8.69 -17.36
N ASN A 166 -11.53 -9.86 -17.37
CA ASN A 166 -11.77 -10.89 -18.38
C ASN A 166 -13.21 -11.41 -18.31
N PHE A 167 -13.77 -11.56 -17.11
CA PHE A 167 -15.18 -11.92 -16.92
C PHE A 167 -16.11 -10.83 -17.48
N GLY A 168 -15.86 -9.55 -17.17
CA GLY A 168 -16.62 -8.43 -17.69
C GLY A 168 -16.58 -8.33 -19.22
N GLU A 169 -15.41 -8.54 -19.82
CA GLU A 169 -15.24 -8.58 -21.28
C GLU A 169 -16.04 -9.74 -21.90
N LYS A 170 -16.03 -10.93 -21.27
CA LYS A 170 -16.81 -12.08 -21.72
C LYS A 170 -18.32 -11.85 -21.61
N THR A 171 -18.80 -11.34 -20.47
CA THR A 171 -20.23 -11.04 -20.28
C THR A 171 -20.69 -9.95 -21.24
N HIS A 172 -19.86 -8.95 -21.51
CA HIS A 172 -20.18 -7.92 -22.50
C HIS A 172 -20.35 -8.51 -23.91
N GLN A 173 -19.46 -9.42 -24.30
CA GLN A 173 -19.54 -10.12 -25.58
C GLN A 173 -20.81 -10.98 -25.68
N GLU A 174 -21.16 -11.73 -24.63
CA GLU A 174 -22.38 -12.53 -24.57
C GLU A 174 -23.65 -11.66 -24.71
N VAL A 175 -23.67 -10.48 -24.09
CA VAL A 175 -24.78 -9.52 -24.22
C VAL A 175 -24.89 -8.97 -25.64
N LEU A 176 -23.76 -8.65 -26.29
CA LEU A 176 -23.77 -8.18 -27.68
C LEU A 176 -24.26 -9.25 -28.66
N GLU A 177 -23.87 -10.52 -28.44
CA GLU A 177 -24.36 -11.64 -29.24
C GLU A 177 -25.86 -11.85 -29.08
N LEU A 178 -26.38 -11.80 -27.84
CA LEU A 178 -27.82 -11.88 -27.58
C LEU A 178 -28.60 -10.74 -28.26
N ILE A 179 -28.08 -9.51 -28.21
CA ILE A 179 -28.69 -8.36 -28.90
C ILE A 179 -28.67 -8.56 -30.42
N GLY A 180 -27.57 -9.10 -30.97
CA GLY A 180 -27.46 -9.45 -32.39
C GLY A 180 -28.49 -10.49 -32.83
N CYS A 181 -28.66 -11.56 -32.06
CA CYS A 181 -29.67 -12.59 -32.35
C CYS A 181 -31.10 -12.03 -32.31
N LEU A 182 -31.41 -11.16 -31.35
CA LEU A 182 -32.74 -10.52 -31.25
C LEU A 182 -33.00 -9.56 -32.42
N ALA A 183 -31.97 -8.86 -32.90
CA ALA A 183 -32.09 -7.98 -34.07
C ALA A 183 -32.35 -8.78 -35.36
N ASP A 184 -31.72 -9.94 -35.52
CA ASP A 184 -31.92 -10.82 -36.69
C ASP A 184 -33.29 -11.53 -36.67
N GLU A 185 -33.81 -11.92 -35.50
CA GLU A 185 -35.17 -12.44 -35.37
C GLU A 185 -36.24 -11.39 -35.74
N THR A 186 -36.07 -10.13 -35.32
CA THR A 186 -36.96 -9.03 -35.74
C THR A 186 -36.86 -8.66 -37.23
N ALA A 187 -35.76 -9.01 -37.90
CA ALA A 187 -35.64 -8.86 -39.35
C ALA A 187 -36.32 -10.00 -40.13
N SER A 188 -36.40 -11.20 -39.55
CA SER A 188 -37.06 -12.37 -40.14
C SER A 188 -38.59 -12.34 -40.01
N ASP A 189 -39.14 -11.71 -38.96
CA ASP A 189 -40.60 -11.69 -38.71
C ASP A 189 -41.34 -10.46 -39.29
N ASN A 190 -40.64 -9.54 -39.95
CA ASN A 190 -41.25 -8.32 -40.49
C ASN A 190 -42.03 -8.49 -41.81
N THR A 191 -42.43 -9.70 -42.19
CA THR A 191 -43.46 -9.92 -43.23
C THR A 191 -44.88 -10.14 -42.71
N SER A 192 -45.15 -10.07 -41.40
CA SER A 192 -46.55 -9.99 -40.94
C SER A 192 -46.73 -9.29 -39.60
N SER A 193 -47.50 -8.19 -39.64
CA SER A 193 -48.16 -7.53 -38.51
C SER A 193 -47.36 -6.51 -37.69
N MET A 194 -46.82 -5.51 -38.37
CA MET A 194 -46.45 -4.22 -37.76
C MET A 194 -47.70 -3.32 -37.59
N THR A 195 -48.60 -3.61 -36.66
CA THR A 195 -49.46 -2.57 -36.03
C THR A 195 -50.11 -3.11 -34.77
N GLN A 196 -49.53 -2.80 -33.61
CA GLN A 196 -50.13 -2.74 -32.26
C GLN A 196 -49.06 -3.21 -31.26
N LEU A 197 -48.42 -2.27 -30.56
CA LEU A 197 -47.92 -2.40 -29.17
C LEU A 197 -47.03 -1.20 -28.79
N PHE A 198 -47.48 0.02 -29.09
CA PHE A 198 -47.05 1.22 -28.36
C PHE A 198 -48.27 1.81 -27.64
N SER A 199 -48.69 1.13 -26.57
CA SER A 199 -49.59 1.71 -25.58
C SER A 199 -49.35 1.05 -24.22
N GLY A 200 -48.94 1.86 -23.24
CA GLY A 200 -48.62 1.47 -21.86
C GLY A 200 -47.15 1.07 -21.70
N SER A 201 -46.28 1.76 -20.96
CA SER A 201 -46.49 2.14 -19.57
C SER A 201 -45.50 3.23 -19.18
N GLN A 202 -46.03 4.38 -18.78
CA GLN A 202 -45.29 5.49 -18.19
C GLN A 202 -45.15 5.21 -16.69
N THR A 203 -44.10 4.49 -16.28
CA THR A 203 -43.88 4.20 -14.85
C THR A 203 -42.97 5.26 -14.23
N ARG A 204 -43.65 6.14 -13.51
CA ARG A 204 -43.23 7.13 -12.52
C ARG A 204 -42.08 6.63 -11.62
N TYR A 205 -40.93 7.31 -11.62
CA TYR A 205 -39.93 7.20 -10.57
C TYR A 205 -40.22 8.28 -9.51
N GLU A 206 -40.78 7.87 -8.37
CA GLU A 206 -40.82 8.71 -7.17
C GLU A 206 -39.47 8.59 -6.43
N ILE A 207 -38.77 9.72 -6.36
CA ILE A 207 -37.56 9.92 -5.56
C ILE A 207 -38.01 10.16 -4.12
N LEU A 208 -37.88 9.16 -3.25
CA LEU A 208 -38.01 9.35 -1.80
C LEU A 208 -36.73 10.01 -1.27
N THR A 209 -36.80 11.33 -1.14
CA THR A 209 -35.95 12.10 -0.22
C THR A 209 -36.57 11.99 1.17
N HIS A 210 -35.86 11.38 2.12
CA HIS A 210 -36.13 11.63 3.53
C HIS A 210 -34.89 12.20 4.20
N SER A 211 -34.99 13.51 4.41
CA SER A 211 -34.15 14.33 5.26
C SER A 211 -34.52 14.13 6.73
N SER A 212 -33.50 14.27 7.56
CA SER A 212 -33.39 14.38 9.02
C SER A 212 -34.64 14.78 9.83
N LYS A 213 -34.74 14.17 11.01
CA LYS A 213 -34.77 14.88 12.29
C LYS A 213 -34.02 14.08 13.35
#